data_AF-A0A2T0QYE3-F1
#
_entry.id   AF-A0A2T0QYE3-F1
#
_cell.length_a   1.000
_cell.length_b   1.000
_cell.length_c   1.000
_cell.angle_alpha   90.00
_cell.angle_beta   90.00
_cell.angle_gamma   90.00
#
_symmetry.space_group_name_H-M   'P 1'
#
loop_
_entity.id
_entity.type
_entity.pdbx_description
1 polymer ?
#
loop_
_entity_poly.entity_id
_entity_poly.type
_entity_poly.pdbx_seq_one_letter_code
_entity_poly.pdbx_strand_id
1 'polypeptide(L)'
;MSTVLLVVSAAGVVLLGLSAGVHLSGLAALNPTLRDVDSRSYVTVKQSADRHFEPFMRPLTLSGLVALLAQTLLAALGGRTAVAVVAGSALVVAGAALVAVLRGDLPINRRMSGWRPEAPPADWTVWRGRWERFFLVRTVATVLAFLAALAALLLVR
;
A
#
# COMPACT_ATOMS: atom_id res chain seq x y z
N MET A 1 30.01 2.62 2.42
CA MET A 1 28.81 1.89 2.92
C MET A 1 27.75 2.85 3.48
N SER A 2 28.10 3.78 4.38
CA SER A 2 27.16 4.70 5.05
C SER A 2 26.37 5.61 4.10
N THR A 3 27.01 6.24 3.11
CA THR A 3 26.32 7.10 2.12
C THR A 3 25.29 6.33 1.30
N VAL A 4 25.65 5.12 0.83
CA VAL A 4 24.75 4.27 0.05
C VAL A 4 23.54 3.84 0.89
N LEU A 5 23.78 3.40 2.13
CA LEU A 5 22.70 3.05 3.07
C LEU A 5 21.77 4.25 3.33
N LEU A 6 22.32 5.46 3.51
CA LEU A 6 21.54 6.68 3.70
C LEU A 6 20.66 6.99 2.50
N VAL A 7 21.22 6.97 1.28
CA VAL A 7 20.48 7.24 0.04
C VAL A 7 19.34 6.22 -0.14
N VAL A 8 19.61 4.93 0.05
CA VAL A 8 18.60 3.88 -0.06
C VAL A 8 17.50 4.07 0.98
N SER A 9 17.87 4.37 2.22
CA SER A 9 16.91 4.59 3.32
C SER A 9 16.01 5.81 3.05
N ALA A 10 16.59 6.92 2.55
CA ALA A 10 15.84 8.11 2.20
C ALA A 10 14.87 7.85 1.04
N ALA A 11 15.33 7.16 -0.02
CA ALA A 11 14.49 6.77 -1.15
C ALA A 11 13.33 5.87 -0.70
N GLY A 12 13.61 4.88 0.17
CA GLY A 12 12.59 3.99 0.73
C GLY A 12 11.51 4.74 1.52
N VAL A 13 11.92 5.69 2.37
CA VAL A 13 10.99 6.54 3.13
C VAL A 13 10.10 7.38 2.20
N VAL A 14 10.65 7.97 1.13
CA VAL A 14 9.86 8.72 0.16
C VAL A 14 8.84 7.83 -0.54
N LEU A 15 9.25 6.67 -1.04
CA LEU A 15 8.37 5.73 -1.75
C LEU A 15 7.23 5.21 -0.86
N LEU A 16 7.56 4.80 0.37
CA LEU A 16 6.58 4.33 1.34
C LEU A 16 5.67 5.45 1.84
N GLY A 17 6.20 6.66 2.02
CA GLY A 17 5.44 7.84 2.42
C GLY A 17 4.41 8.25 1.37
N LEU A 18 4.80 8.27 0.08
CA LEU A 18 3.87 8.49 -1.03
C LEU A 18 2.79 7.41 -1.07
N SER A 19 3.17 6.14 -0.92
CA SER A 19 2.21 5.03 -0.88
C SER A 19 1.23 5.16 0.29
N ALA A 20 1.74 5.45 1.50
CA ALA A 20 0.93 5.65 2.70
C ALA A 20 -0.03 6.85 2.53
N GLY A 21 0.44 7.95 1.95
CA GLY A 21 -0.37 9.13 1.66
C GLY A 21 -1.54 8.82 0.72
N VAL A 22 -1.30 8.10 -0.38
CA VAL A 22 -2.36 7.68 -1.31
C VAL A 22 -3.40 6.80 -0.61
N HIS A 23 -2.95 5.84 0.20
CA HIS A 23 -3.84 4.96 0.95
C HIS A 23 -4.67 5.73 1.98
N LEU A 24 -4.06 6.65 2.73
CA LEU A 24 -4.76 7.51 3.70
C LEU A 24 -5.81 8.40 3.01
N SER A 25 -5.48 9.01 1.88
CA SER A 25 -6.44 9.76 1.06
C SER A 25 -7.61 8.89 0.60
N GLY A 26 -7.33 7.64 0.23
CA GLY A 26 -8.37 6.66 -0.08
C GLY A 26 -9.30 6.38 1.11
N LEU A 27 -8.73 6.17 2.29
CA LEU A 27 -9.48 5.84 3.50
C LEU A 27 -10.30 7.03 4.04
N ALA A 28 -9.70 8.23 4.03
CA ALA A 28 -10.25 9.43 4.66
C ALA A 28 -11.16 10.25 3.75
N ALA A 29 -10.95 10.19 2.42
CA ALA A 29 -11.70 11.01 1.48
C ALA A 29 -12.44 10.16 0.43
N LEU A 30 -11.71 9.35 -0.36
CA LEU A 30 -12.33 8.67 -1.51
C LEU A 30 -13.40 7.66 -1.11
N ASN A 31 -13.12 6.79 -0.14
CA ASN A 31 -14.06 5.75 0.29
C ASN A 31 -15.33 6.35 0.90
N PRO A 32 -15.27 7.33 1.83
CA PRO A 32 -16.46 8.06 2.28
C PRO A 32 -17.27 8.66 1.13
N THR A 33 -16.63 9.40 0.21
CA THR A 33 -17.31 9.99 -0.95
C THR A 33 -18.02 8.93 -1.81
N LEU A 34 -17.39 7.76 -2.00
CA LEU A 34 -17.98 6.64 -2.75
C LEU A 34 -19.11 5.93 -2.01
N ARG A 35 -19.30 6.15 -0.70
CA ARG A 35 -20.45 5.61 0.03
C ARG A 35 -21.72 6.42 -0.18
N ASP A 36 -21.59 7.70 -0.51
CA ASP A 36 -22.70 8.64 -0.66
C ASP A 36 -23.36 8.60 -2.05
N VAL A 37 -22.70 7.97 -3.03
CA VAL A 37 -23.22 7.87 -4.40
C VAL A 37 -24.04 6.59 -4.61
N ASP A 38 -24.90 6.61 -5.62
CA ASP A 38 -25.68 5.45 -6.03
C ASP A 38 -24.81 4.33 -6.62
N SER A 39 -25.38 3.13 -6.73
CA SER A 39 -24.64 1.94 -7.18
C SER A 39 -24.01 2.07 -8.57
N ARG A 40 -24.67 2.75 -9.53
CA ARG A 40 -24.13 2.94 -10.88
C ARG A 40 -22.91 3.85 -10.85
N SER A 41 -23.02 4.96 -10.13
CA SER A 41 -21.92 5.90 -9.92
C SER A 41 -20.74 5.25 -9.21
N TYR A 42 -20.99 4.45 -8.16
CA TYR A 42 -19.97 3.69 -7.46
C TYR A 42 -19.18 2.78 -8.41
N VAL A 43 -19.88 1.93 -9.18
CA VAL A 43 -19.22 0.97 -10.08
C VAL A 43 -18.44 1.69 -11.17
N THR A 44 -19.02 2.74 -11.76
CA THR A 44 -18.38 3.53 -12.82
C THR A 44 -17.08 4.17 -12.33
N VAL A 45 -17.13 4.87 -11.20
CA VAL A 45 -15.96 5.56 -10.64
C VAL A 45 -14.93 4.54 -10.15
N LYS A 46 -15.34 3.45 -9.49
CA LYS A 46 -14.44 2.40 -9.00
C LYS A 46 -13.67 1.74 -10.14
N GLN A 47 -14.35 1.35 -11.23
CA GLN A 47 -13.70 0.75 -12.40
C GLN A 47 -12.77 1.74 -13.11
N SER A 48 -13.15 3.02 -13.19
CA SER A 48 -12.26 4.06 -13.71
C SER A 48 -11.02 4.23 -12.83
N ALA A 49 -11.22 4.31 -11.52
CA ALA A 49 -10.14 4.44 -10.56
C ALA A 49 -9.17 3.25 -10.65
N ASP A 50 -9.67 2.01 -10.66
CA ASP A 50 -8.82 0.82 -10.74
C ASP A 50 -7.89 0.84 -11.98
N ARG A 51 -8.40 1.29 -13.14
CA ARG A 51 -7.59 1.40 -14.39
C ARG A 51 -6.42 2.38 -14.28
N HIS A 52 -6.52 3.42 -13.45
CA HIS A 52 -5.48 4.44 -13.31
C HIS A 52 -4.60 4.22 -12.07
N PHE A 53 -5.20 3.82 -10.94
CA PHE A 53 -4.47 3.58 -9.71
C PHE A 53 -3.63 2.31 -9.77
N GLU A 54 -4.06 1.24 -10.45
CA GLU A 54 -3.27 0.02 -10.53
C GLU A 54 -1.87 0.23 -11.17
N PRO A 55 -1.74 0.81 -12.38
CA PRO A 55 -0.44 1.03 -13.00
C PRO A 55 0.42 2.06 -12.25
N PHE A 56 -0.19 2.97 -11.48
CA PHE A 56 0.53 3.92 -10.63
C PHE A 56 1.05 3.27 -9.33
N MET A 57 0.17 2.55 -8.62
CA MET A 57 0.47 2.01 -7.29
C MET A 57 1.38 0.78 -7.34
N ARG A 58 1.29 -0.05 -8.39
CA ARG A 58 2.11 -1.26 -8.52
C ARG A 58 3.62 -0.96 -8.52
N PRO A 59 4.17 -0.12 -9.41
CA PRO A 59 5.60 0.20 -9.39
C PRO A 59 6.02 0.92 -8.10
N LEU A 60 5.17 1.81 -7.56
CA LEU A 60 5.44 2.51 -6.31
C LEU A 60 5.61 1.53 -5.14
N THR A 61 4.68 0.59 -5.00
CA THR A 61 4.70 -0.41 -3.92
C THR A 61 5.88 -1.36 -4.05
N LEU A 62 6.14 -1.88 -5.26
CA LEU A 62 7.26 -2.79 -5.50
C LEU A 62 8.61 -2.10 -5.28
N SER A 63 8.76 -0.84 -5.72
CA SER A 63 9.98 -0.05 -5.48
C SER A 63 10.22 0.18 -4.00
N GLY A 64 9.16 0.45 -3.22
CA GLY A 64 9.25 0.57 -1.76
C GLY A 64 9.73 -0.73 -1.08
N LEU A 65 9.21 -1.88 -1.50
CA LEU A 65 9.65 -3.19 -0.99
C LEU A 65 11.12 -3.48 -1.34
N VAL A 66 11.54 -3.18 -2.57
CA VAL A 66 12.93 -3.33 -2.99
C VAL A 66 13.85 -2.42 -2.18
N ALA A 67 13.45 -1.17 -1.93
CA ALA A 67 14.22 -0.25 -1.10
C ALA A 67 14.37 -0.75 0.35
N LEU A 68 13.30 -1.28 0.94
CA LEU A 68 13.34 -1.89 2.28
C LEU A 68 14.25 -3.11 2.35
N LEU A 69 14.19 -3.99 1.34
CA LEU A 69 15.07 -5.13 1.23
C LEU A 69 16.54 -4.69 1.11
N ALA A 70 16.84 -3.74 0.23
CA ALA A 70 18.17 -3.19 0.06
C ALA A 70 18.70 -2.53 1.35
N GLN A 71 17.87 -1.73 2.02
CA GLN A 71 18.22 -1.11 3.30
C GLN A 71 18.55 -2.17 4.36
N THR A 72 17.71 -3.20 4.48
CA THR A 72 17.90 -4.30 5.44
C THR A 72 19.21 -5.02 5.21
N LEU A 73 19.49 -5.41 3.95
CA LEU A 73 20.71 -6.14 3.58
C LEU A 73 21.96 -5.28 3.76
N LEU A 74 21.95 -4.02 3.31
CA LEU A 74 23.08 -3.11 3.45
C LEU A 74 23.38 -2.82 4.93
N ALA A 75 22.35 -2.66 5.76
CA ALA A 75 22.53 -2.48 7.20
C ALA A 75 23.12 -3.73 7.87
N ALA A 76 22.62 -4.92 7.52
CA ALA A 76 23.10 -6.19 8.07
C ALA A 76 24.58 -6.44 7.70
N LEU A 77 24.91 -6.30 6.41
CA LEU A 77 26.28 -6.48 5.90
C LEU A 77 27.25 -5.42 6.42
N GLY A 78 26.74 -4.22 6.76
CA GLY A 78 27.51 -3.14 7.34
C GLY A 78 27.62 -3.18 8.87
N GLY A 79 27.12 -4.23 9.54
CA GLY A 79 27.17 -4.35 11.01
C GLY A 79 26.24 -3.39 11.77
N ARG A 80 25.26 -2.78 11.10
CA ARG A 80 24.29 -1.86 11.70
C ARG A 80 23.04 -2.62 12.17
N THR A 81 23.20 -3.49 13.17
CA THR A 81 22.16 -4.44 13.63
C THR A 81 20.82 -3.77 13.94
N ALA A 82 20.82 -2.63 14.65
CA ALA A 82 19.58 -1.92 14.98
C ALA A 82 18.83 -1.45 13.72
N VAL A 83 19.54 -0.87 12.74
CA VAL A 83 18.96 -0.45 11.46
C VAL A 83 18.40 -1.65 10.70
N ALA A 84 19.15 -2.75 10.66
CA ALA A 84 18.75 -3.97 9.96
C ALA A 84 17.47 -4.59 10.55
N VAL A 85 17.36 -4.66 11.88
CA VAL A 85 16.17 -5.20 12.56
C VAL A 85 14.94 -4.33 12.31
N VAL A 86 15.07 -3.01 12.43
CA VAL A 86 13.94 -2.09 12.21
C VAL A 86 13.51 -2.08 10.74
N ALA A 87 14.46 -2.01 9.80
CA ALA A 87 14.17 -2.07 8.36
C ALA A 87 13.57 -3.44 7.94
N GLY A 88 14.08 -4.54 8.50
CA GLY A 88 13.55 -5.87 8.26
C GLY A 88 12.12 -6.04 8.79
N SER A 89 11.83 -5.44 9.95
CA SER A 89 10.46 -5.39 10.50
C SER A 89 9.52 -4.59 9.58
N ALA A 90 9.97 -3.45 9.08
CA ALA A 90 9.23 -2.66 8.09
C ALA A 90 8.93 -3.47 6.82
N LEU A 91 9.92 -4.24 6.33
CA LEU A 91 9.76 -5.11 5.16
C LEU A 91 8.70 -6.20 5.39
N VAL A 92 8.69 -6.85 6.56
CA VAL A 92 7.68 -7.86 6.90
C VAL A 92 6.29 -7.25 6.93
N VAL A 93 6.12 -6.08 7.56
CA VAL A 93 4.83 -5.39 7.64
C VAL A 93 4.35 -4.94 6.24
N ALA A 94 5.26 -4.40 5.41
CA ALA A 94 4.95 -4.07 4.02
C ALA A 94 4.59 -5.32 3.19
N GLY A 95 5.25 -6.45 3.45
CA GLY A 95 4.91 -7.75 2.88
C GLY A 95 3.50 -8.20 3.26
N ALA A 96 3.07 -8.00 4.50
CA ALA A 96 1.70 -8.29 4.93
C ALA A 96 0.68 -7.41 4.17
N ALA A 97 1.00 -6.14 3.92
CA ALA A 97 0.17 -5.26 3.07
C ALA A 97 0.04 -5.82 1.64
N LEU A 98 1.15 -6.29 1.05
CA LEU A 98 1.14 -6.93 -0.27
C LEU A 98 0.29 -8.22 -0.28
N VAL A 99 0.38 -9.04 0.76
CA VAL A 99 -0.47 -10.24 0.89
C VAL A 99 -1.95 -9.87 0.94
N ALA A 100 -2.32 -8.82 1.69
CA ALA A 100 -3.69 -8.31 1.73
C ALA A 100 -4.17 -7.87 0.33
N VAL A 101 -3.31 -7.23 -0.46
CA VAL A 101 -3.63 -6.89 -1.86
C VAL A 101 -3.85 -8.15 -2.70
N LEU A 102 -2.90 -9.09 -2.68
CA LEU A 102 -2.92 -10.26 -3.56
C LEU A 102 -4.08 -11.23 -3.22
N ARG A 103 -4.41 -11.38 -1.94
CA ARG A 103 -5.44 -12.32 -1.46
C ARG A 103 -6.80 -11.68 -1.22
N GLY A 104 -6.84 -10.36 -1.06
CA GLY A 104 -8.04 -9.59 -0.75
C GLY A 104 -8.46 -8.67 -1.88
N ASP A 105 -7.75 -7.55 -2.04
CA ASP A 105 -8.14 -6.50 -3.00
C ASP A 105 -8.21 -6.99 -4.45
N LEU A 106 -7.18 -7.68 -4.93
CA LEU A 106 -7.05 -8.04 -6.34
C LEU A 106 -8.14 -9.02 -6.81
N PRO A 107 -8.48 -10.11 -6.08
CA PRO A 107 -9.62 -10.94 -6.42
C PRO A 107 -10.95 -10.18 -6.43
N ILE A 108 -11.16 -9.25 -5.49
CA ILE A 108 -12.39 -8.46 -5.41
C ILE A 108 -12.47 -7.46 -6.57
N ASN A 109 -11.37 -6.78 -6.89
CA ASN A 109 -11.27 -5.87 -8.03
C ASN A 109 -11.57 -6.59 -9.35
N ARG A 110 -11.01 -7.79 -9.57
CA ARG A 110 -11.31 -8.62 -10.76
C ARG A 110 -12.77 -9.01 -10.86
N ARG A 111 -13.45 -9.22 -9.72
CA ARG A 111 -14.90 -9.46 -9.72
C ARG A 111 -15.65 -8.19 -10.10
N MET A 112 -15.32 -7.07 -9.46
CA MET A 112 -15.96 -5.77 -9.69
C MET A 112 -15.74 -5.23 -11.11
N SER A 113 -14.61 -5.56 -11.75
CA SER A 113 -14.34 -5.16 -13.14
C SER A 113 -15.29 -5.80 -14.16
N GLY A 114 -15.95 -6.92 -13.81
CA GLY A 114 -16.95 -7.56 -14.65
C GLY A 114 -18.38 -7.06 -14.43
N TRP A 115 -18.61 -6.15 -13.48
CA TRP A 115 -19.96 -5.64 -13.20
C TRP A 115 -20.43 -4.67 -14.28
N ARG A 116 -21.72 -4.73 -14.63
CA ARG A 116 -22.37 -3.76 -15.51
C ARG A 116 -22.84 -2.56 -14.68
N PRO A 117 -22.38 -1.33 -14.93
CA PRO A 117 -22.78 -0.16 -14.15
C PRO A 117 -24.30 0.08 -14.12
N GLU A 118 -25.01 -0.23 -15.21
CA GLU A 118 -26.46 -0.03 -15.32
C GLU A 118 -27.28 -1.06 -14.52
N ALA A 119 -26.64 -2.18 -14.14
CA ALA A 119 -27.27 -3.24 -13.35
C ALA A 119 -26.23 -3.92 -12.44
N PRO A 120 -25.72 -3.23 -11.39
CA PRO A 120 -24.81 -3.84 -10.43
C PRO A 120 -25.48 -5.00 -9.68
N PRO A 121 -24.71 -6.00 -9.20
CA PRO A 121 -25.25 -7.08 -8.39
C PRO A 121 -25.98 -6.58 -7.14
N ALA A 122 -27.06 -7.27 -6.73
CA ALA A 122 -27.82 -6.90 -5.52
C ALA A 122 -26.96 -6.88 -4.24
N ASP A 123 -25.88 -7.66 -4.21
CA ASP A 123 -24.92 -7.77 -3.10
C ASP A 123 -23.70 -6.82 -3.24
N TRP A 124 -23.75 -5.80 -4.11
CA TRP A 124 -22.60 -4.93 -4.38
C TRP A 124 -22.02 -4.26 -3.12
N THR A 125 -22.86 -3.88 -2.16
CA THR A 125 -22.43 -3.27 -0.88
C THR A 125 -21.66 -4.24 0.01
N VAL A 126 -21.98 -5.53 -0.05
CA VAL A 126 -21.25 -6.59 0.68
C VAL A 126 -19.83 -6.71 0.14
N TRP A 127 -19.69 -6.69 -1.18
CA TRP A 127 -18.39 -6.71 -1.86
C TRP A 127 -17.60 -5.42 -1.63
N ARG A 128 -18.24 -4.25 -1.68
CA ARG A 128 -17.62 -2.96 -1.28
C ARG A 128 -17.09 -3.05 0.15
N GLY A 129 -17.90 -3.48 1.11
CA GLY A 129 -17.48 -3.59 2.51
C GLY A 129 -16.34 -4.58 2.71
N ARG A 130 -16.33 -5.70 1.98
CA ARG A 130 -15.20 -6.64 1.99
C ARG A 130 -13.92 -6.01 1.44
N TRP A 131 -14.02 -5.28 0.33
CA TRP A 131 -12.90 -4.54 -0.25
C TRP A 131 -12.36 -3.48 0.73
N GLU A 132 -13.24 -2.68 1.34
CA GLU A 132 -12.86 -1.63 2.30
C GLU A 132 -12.14 -2.19 3.53
N ARG A 133 -12.50 -3.40 4.00
CA ARG A 133 -11.77 -4.06 5.09
C ARG A 133 -10.34 -4.42 4.70
N PHE A 134 -10.12 -4.99 3.51
CA PHE A 134 -8.77 -5.25 3.02
C PHE A 134 -8.01 -3.94 2.78
N PHE A 135 -8.68 -2.93 2.23
CA PHE A 135 -8.15 -1.58 2.05
C PHE A 135 -7.66 -0.98 3.37
N LEU A 136 -8.45 -1.09 4.44
CA LEU A 136 -8.07 -0.63 5.78
C LEU A 136 -6.83 -1.37 6.29
N VAL A 137 -6.84 -2.71 6.23
CA VAL A 137 -5.70 -3.53 6.69
C VAL A 137 -4.42 -3.15 5.96
N ARG A 138 -4.44 -3.02 4.63
CA ARG A 138 -3.25 -2.63 3.86
C ARG A 138 -2.85 -1.18 4.09
N THR A 139 -3.80 -0.28 4.34
CA THR A 139 -3.51 1.12 4.68
C THR A 139 -2.75 1.18 6.00
N VAL A 140 -3.25 0.52 7.05
CA VAL A 140 -2.59 0.48 8.36
C VAL A 140 -1.20 -0.14 8.25
N ALA A 141 -1.07 -1.29 7.57
CA ALA A 141 0.22 -1.94 7.38
C ALA A 141 1.21 -1.04 6.59
N THR A 142 0.76 -0.36 5.53
CA THR A 142 1.62 0.55 4.75
C THR A 142 2.08 1.74 5.59
N VAL A 143 1.20 2.33 6.40
CA VAL A 143 1.56 3.42 7.33
C VAL A 143 2.57 2.95 8.37
N LEU A 144 2.36 1.78 8.99
CA LEU A 144 3.30 1.22 9.95
C LEU A 144 4.66 0.91 9.32
N ALA A 145 4.68 0.36 8.11
CA ALA A 145 5.91 0.12 7.37
C ALA A 145 6.65 1.42 7.04
N PHE A 146 5.93 2.47 6.64
CA PHE A 146 6.50 3.81 6.45
C PHE A 146 7.12 4.36 7.74
N LEU A 147 6.40 4.32 8.86
CA LEU A 147 6.91 4.81 10.14
C LEU A 147 8.14 4.03 10.61
N ALA A 148 8.15 2.71 10.43
CA ALA A 148 9.31 1.87 10.74
C ALA A 148 10.49 2.17 9.81
N ALA A 149 10.26 2.39 8.52
CA ALA A 149 11.30 2.81 7.58
C ALA A 149 11.90 4.16 7.95
N LEU A 150 11.07 5.11 8.37
CA LEU A 150 11.50 6.42 8.85
C LEU A 150 12.34 6.28 10.13
N ALA A 151 11.91 5.46 11.09
CA ALA A 151 12.68 5.16 12.28
C ALA A 151 14.05 4.54 11.93
N ALA A 152 14.07 3.57 11.00
CA ALA A 152 15.32 2.97 10.53
C ALA A 152 16.25 4.00 9.87
N LEU A 153 15.72 4.92 9.05
CA LEU A 153 16.49 6.03 8.47
C LEU A 153 17.10 6.93 9.55
N LEU A 154 16.35 7.27 10.61
CA LEU A 154 16.85 8.10 11.70
C LEU A 154 18.01 7.42 12.46
N LEU A 155 18.02 6.08 12.50
CA LEU A 155 19.11 5.27 13.07
C LEU A 155 20.32 5.10 12.13
N VAL A 156 20.24 5.52 10.86
CA VAL A 156 21.39 5.49 9.94
C VAL A 156 22.40 6.57 10.31
N ARG A 157 21.98 7.62 11.01
CA ARG A 157 22.86 8.68 11.53
C ARG A 157 23.91 8.17 12.51
#